data_AF-A0A973FYS2-F1
#
_entry.id   AF-A0A973FYS2-F1
#
_cell.length_a   1.000
_cell.length_b   1.000
_cell.length_c   1.000
_cell.angle_alpha   90.00
_cell.angle_beta   90.00
_cell.angle_gamma   90.00
#
_symmetry.space_group_name_H-M   'P 1'
#
loop_
_entity.id
_entity.type
_entity.pdbx_description
1 polymer ?
#
loop_
_entity_poly.entity_id
_entity_poly.type
_entity_poly.pdbx_seq_one_letter_code
_entity_poly.pdbx_strand_id
1 'polypeptide(L)'
;PIPGIELLRAGASAVVLAEKDGRNPRYTGVEDAIAEPGTDIRIFGKPSTRPYRRMAVTLASGSIDSDVDALKLKSIANARKVKVESEEDELR
;
A
#
# COMPACT_ATOMS: atom_id res chain seq x y z
N PRO A 1 17.68 28.29 14.09
CA PRO A 1 16.19 28.27 14.20
C PRO A 1 15.63 26.99 13.56
N ILE A 2 14.71 26.29 14.22
CA ILE A 2 14.05 25.09 13.68
C ILE A 2 12.78 25.55 12.93
N PRO A 3 12.55 25.14 11.67
CA PRO A 3 11.35 25.49 10.93
C PRO A 3 10.07 24.99 11.62
N GLY A 4 8.96 25.71 11.42
CA GLY A 4 7.64 25.28 11.89
C GLY A 4 7.14 24.01 11.20
N ILE A 5 6.24 23.27 11.85
CA ILE A 5 5.57 22.11 11.27
C ILE A 5 4.42 22.61 10.40
N GLU A 6 4.45 22.28 9.11
CA GLU A 6 3.41 22.64 8.14
C GLU A 6 2.69 21.38 7.64
N LEU A 7 1.36 21.43 7.66
CA LEU A 7 0.54 20.40 7.03
C LEU A 7 0.43 20.68 5.53
N LEU A 8 1.12 19.88 4.72
CA LEU A 8 1.14 20.10 3.27
C LEU A 8 -0.08 19.54 2.54
N ARG A 9 -0.68 18.46 3.07
CA ARG A 9 -1.82 17.75 2.45
C ARG A 9 -2.51 16.83 3.45
N ALA A 10 -3.81 16.61 3.28
CA ALA A 10 -4.47 15.48 3.93
C ALA A 10 -4.06 14.17 3.24
N GLY A 11 -3.96 13.09 4.01
CA GLY A 11 -3.56 11.79 3.49
C GLY A 11 -3.99 10.63 4.36
N ALA A 12 -4.19 9.49 3.72
CA ALA A 12 -4.45 8.22 4.36
C ALA A 12 -3.66 7.10 3.67
N SER A 13 -3.59 5.94 4.33
CA SER A 13 -2.86 4.80 3.79
C SER A 13 -3.51 3.47 4.16
N ALA A 14 -3.30 2.43 3.35
CA ALA A 14 -3.74 1.08 3.64
C ALA A 14 -2.68 0.05 3.26
N VAL A 15 -2.51 -0.95 4.09
CA VAL A 15 -1.48 -1.98 3.91
C VAL A 15 -1.93 -3.05 2.92
N VAL A 16 -1.01 -3.52 2.09
CA VAL A 16 -1.17 -4.73 1.27
C VAL A 16 -0.53 -5.88 2.03
N LEU A 17 -1.30 -6.94 2.28
CA LEU A 17 -0.88 -8.10 3.05
C LEU A 17 -0.62 -9.29 2.12
N ALA A 18 0.37 -10.11 2.46
CA ALA A 18 0.50 -11.44 1.87
C ALA A 18 -0.43 -12.44 2.55
N GLU A 19 -0.93 -13.40 1.80
CA GLU A 19 -1.87 -14.43 2.29
C GLU A 19 -1.16 -15.72 2.74
N LYS A 20 -0.02 -16.05 2.11
CA LYS A 20 0.69 -17.31 2.30
C LYS A 20 2.19 -17.15 2.48
N ASP A 21 2.84 -18.18 2.99
CA ASP A 21 4.30 -18.32 2.96
C ASP A 21 4.80 -18.52 1.52
N GLY A 22 6.00 -18.03 1.25
CA GLY A 22 6.60 -18.15 -0.06
C GLY A 22 7.82 -17.25 -0.26
N ARG A 23 8.46 -17.39 -1.43
CA ARG A 23 9.65 -16.63 -1.84
C ARG A 23 9.39 -15.85 -3.13
N ASN A 24 10.30 -14.91 -3.41
CA ASN A 24 10.30 -14.12 -4.65
C ASN A 24 8.94 -13.45 -4.95
N PRO A 25 8.43 -12.57 -4.05
CA PRO A 25 7.11 -12.01 -4.21
C PRO A 25 6.98 -11.17 -5.49
N ARG A 26 5.89 -11.39 -6.21
CA ARG A 26 5.42 -10.63 -7.37
C ARG A 26 4.14 -9.89 -7.00
N TYR A 27 3.95 -8.72 -7.61
CA TYR A 27 2.83 -7.83 -7.32
C TYR A 27 2.01 -7.61 -8.57
N THR A 28 0.71 -7.89 -8.50
CA THR A 28 -0.24 -7.68 -9.60
C THR A 28 -1.33 -6.68 -9.19
N GLY A 29 -2.01 -6.07 -10.16
CA GLY A 29 -3.03 -5.04 -9.90
C GLY A 29 -2.48 -3.69 -9.43
N VAL A 30 -1.17 -3.47 -9.55
CA VAL A 30 -0.50 -2.22 -9.15
C VAL A 30 -0.98 -1.05 -10.00
N GLU A 31 -1.04 -1.22 -11.32
CA GLU A 31 -1.45 -0.20 -12.29
C GLU A 31 -2.87 0.31 -11.98
N ASP A 32 -3.83 -0.60 -11.76
CA ASP A 32 -5.21 -0.26 -11.40
C ASP A 32 -5.34 0.41 -10.03
N ALA A 33 -4.42 0.09 -9.11
CA ALA A 33 -4.38 0.68 -7.77
C ALA A 33 -3.88 2.14 -7.78
N ILE A 34 -3.04 2.50 -8.75
CA ILE A 34 -2.47 3.85 -8.88
C ILE A 34 -3.10 4.69 -10.02
N ALA A 35 -4.06 4.13 -10.76
CA ALA A 35 -4.71 4.82 -11.88
C ALA A 35 -5.51 6.06 -11.43
N GLU A 36 -5.95 6.11 -10.17
CA GLU A 36 -6.73 7.22 -9.66
C GLU A 36 -5.83 8.40 -9.21
N PRO A 37 -6.18 9.67 -9.53
CA PRO A 37 -5.39 10.82 -9.09
C PRO A 37 -5.15 10.88 -7.58
N GLY A 38 -3.96 11.35 -7.20
CA GLY A 38 -3.57 11.49 -5.79
C GLY A 38 -3.30 10.17 -5.08
N THR A 39 -3.10 9.08 -5.82
CA THR A 39 -2.74 7.77 -5.28
C THR A 39 -1.28 7.42 -5.57
N ASP A 40 -0.67 6.64 -4.67
CA ASP A 40 0.69 6.13 -4.81
C ASP A 40 0.77 4.77 -4.12
N ILE A 41 1.84 4.01 -4.40
CA ILE A 41 2.12 2.73 -3.76
C ILE A 41 3.60 2.63 -3.40
N ARG A 42 3.87 2.12 -2.19
CA ARG A 42 5.24 1.84 -1.72
C ARG A 42 5.40 0.36 -1.44
N ILE A 43 6.12 -0.33 -2.32
CA ILE A 43 6.48 -1.75 -2.17
C ILE A 43 7.74 -1.85 -1.30
N PHE A 44 7.74 -2.73 -0.29
CA PHE A 44 8.82 -2.81 0.70
C PHE A 44 10.02 -3.66 0.28
N GLY A 45 9.97 -4.36 -0.85
CA GLY A 45 11.08 -5.16 -1.37
C GLY A 45 11.49 -6.36 -0.48
N LYS A 46 10.54 -6.93 0.27
CA LYS A 46 10.82 -8.07 1.16
C LYS A 46 11.02 -9.34 0.32
N PRO A 47 12.02 -10.19 0.61
CA PRO A 47 12.33 -11.36 -0.24
C PRO A 47 11.36 -12.54 -0.05
N SER A 48 10.57 -12.55 1.02
CA SER A 48 9.65 -13.65 1.34
C SER A 48 8.30 -13.15 1.85
N THR A 49 7.28 -14.00 1.75
CA THR A 49 5.93 -13.77 2.27
C THR A 49 5.66 -14.66 3.49
N ARG A 50 4.67 -14.27 4.28
CA ARG A 50 4.01 -15.08 5.32
C ARG A 50 2.59 -14.53 5.50
N PRO A 51 1.62 -15.31 6.00
CA PRO A 51 0.27 -14.83 6.25
C PRO A 51 0.29 -13.51 7.04
N TYR A 52 -0.46 -12.53 6.56
CA TYR A 52 -0.61 -11.19 7.13
C TYR A 52 0.68 -10.34 7.18
N ARG A 53 1.73 -10.72 6.45
CA ARG A 53 2.93 -9.87 6.31
C ARG A 53 2.56 -8.64 5.49
N ARG A 54 2.83 -7.45 6.02
CA ARG A 54 2.72 -6.19 5.26
C ARG A 54 3.80 -6.16 4.19
N MET A 55 3.41 -6.14 2.92
CA MET A 55 4.31 -6.22 1.77
C MET A 55 4.42 -4.90 1.00
N ALA A 56 3.37 -4.10 1.05
CA ALA A 56 3.34 -2.75 0.50
C ALA A 56 2.34 -1.88 1.28
N VAL A 57 2.26 -0.61 0.93
CA VAL A 57 1.23 0.32 1.38
C VAL A 57 0.74 1.15 0.20
N THR A 58 -0.57 1.29 0.08
CA THR A 58 -1.21 2.26 -0.82
C THR A 58 -1.42 3.57 -0.07
N LEU A 59 -1.26 4.67 -0.78
CA LEU A 59 -1.42 6.02 -0.27
C LEU A 59 -2.53 6.70 -1.06
N ALA A 60 -3.34 7.50 -0.38
CA ALA A 60 -4.24 8.46 -1.00
C ALA A 60 -4.01 9.83 -0.36
N SER A 61 -3.93 10.87 -1.18
CA SER A 61 -3.77 12.25 -0.73
C SER A 61 -4.70 13.20 -1.47
N GLY A 62 -5.06 14.28 -0.79
CA GLY A 62 -5.91 15.35 -1.31
C GLY A 62 -5.41 16.73 -0.88
N SER A 63 -6.25 17.75 -1.02
CA SER A 63 -6.01 19.07 -0.41
C SER A 63 -5.97 18.97 1.13
N ILE A 64 -5.53 20.04 1.79
CA ILE A 64 -5.48 20.11 3.27
C ILE A 64 -6.87 19.89 3.89
N ASP A 65 -7.93 20.41 3.26
CA ASP A 65 -9.31 20.32 3.75
C ASP A 65 -10.06 19.07 3.27
N SER A 66 -9.36 18.11 2.64
CA SER A 66 -10.00 16.89 2.15
C SER A 66 -10.45 15.98 3.30
N ASP A 67 -11.59 15.31 3.12
CA ASP A 67 -12.10 14.33 4.07
C ASP A 67 -11.16 13.11 4.18
N VAL A 68 -10.58 12.94 5.36
CA VAL A 68 -9.63 11.86 5.67
C VAL A 68 -10.31 10.49 5.64
N ASP A 69 -11.60 10.38 5.99
CA ASP A 69 -12.32 9.11 5.96
C ASP A 69 -12.56 8.66 4.50
N ALA A 70 -12.87 9.60 3.60
CA ALA A 70 -12.93 9.33 2.17
C ALA A 70 -11.56 8.87 1.62
N LEU A 71 -10.46 9.54 1.98
CA LEU A 71 -9.10 9.15 1.58
C LEU A 71 -8.71 7.77 2.13
N LYS A 72 -9.15 7.44 3.34
CA LYS A 72 -8.93 6.12 3.95
C LYS A 72 -9.66 5.03 3.20
N LEU A 73 -10.95 5.23 2.89
CA LEU A 73 -11.73 4.27 2.09
C LEU A 73 -11.12 4.06 0.71
N LYS A 74 -10.67 5.14 0.06
CA LYS A 74 -9.93 5.10 -1.20
C LYS A 74 -8.64 4.29 -1.09
N SER A 75 -7.83 4.53 -0.06
CA SER A 75 -6.60 3.76 0.18
C SER A 75 -6.89 2.26 0.36
N ILE A 76 -7.92 1.92 1.15
CA ILE A 76 -8.36 0.53 1.36
C ILE A 76 -8.82 -0.12 0.05
N ALA A 77 -9.61 0.59 -0.75
CA ALA A 77 -10.05 0.10 -2.05
C ALA A 77 -8.86 -0.18 -2.98
N ASN A 78 -7.86 0.70 -3.01
CA ASN A 78 -6.66 0.49 -3.81
C ASN A 78 -5.78 -0.65 -3.28
N ALA A 79 -5.65 -0.80 -1.95
CA ALA A 79 -4.90 -1.93 -1.38
C ALA A 79 -5.51 -3.28 -1.76
N ARG A 80 -6.85 -3.37 -1.87
CA ARG A 80 -7.55 -4.60 -2.27
C ARG A 80 -7.35 -4.98 -3.74
N LYS A 81 -6.97 -4.03 -4.60
CA LYS A 81 -6.65 -4.31 -6.00
C LYS A 81 -5.29 -4.99 -6.15
N VAL A 82 -4.37 -4.76 -5.19
CA VAL A 82 -3.01 -5.28 -5.24
C VAL A 82 -2.94 -6.66 -4.64
N LYS A 83 -2.47 -7.64 -5.42
CA LYS A 83 -2.22 -9.00 -4.93
C LYS A 83 -0.73 -9.26 -4.80
N VAL A 84 -0.36 -10.02 -3.78
CA VAL A 84 1.00 -10.51 -3.56
C VAL A 84 1.04 -11.99 -3.88
N GLU A 85 1.71 -12.33 -4.97
CA GLU A 85 1.93 -13.71 -5.39
C GLU A 85 3.35 -14.12 -5.02
N SER A 86 3.55 -15.37 -4.64
CA SER A 86 4.87 -15.91 -4.29
C SER A 86 4.96 -17.38 -4.68
N GLU A 87 6.19 -17.82 -4.92
CA GLU A 87 6.53 -19.23 -5.13
C GLU A 87 6.44 -19.97 -3.79
N GLU A 88 5.91 -21.20 -3.81
CA GLU A 88 5.81 -22.02 -2.60
C GLU A 88 7.20 -22.28 -2.01
N ASP A 89 7.31 -22.13 -0.69
CA ASP A 89 8.53 -22.46 0.03
C ASP A 89 8.47 -23.96 0.36
N GLU A 90 8.86 -24.82 -0.59
CA GLU A 90 8.86 -26.30 -0.46
C GLU A 90 9.79 -26.83 0.66
N LEU A 91 10.51 -25.93 1.35
CA LEU A 91 11.51 -26.24 2.38
C LEU A 91 11.00 -26.04 3.82
N ARG A 92 9.68 -25.98 4.02
CA ARG A 92 9.06 -25.81 5.35
C ARG A 92 8.13 -26.94 5.74
#